data_AF-A0AAD9P1X9-F1
#
_entry.id   AF-A0AAD9P1X9-F1
#
_cell.length_a   1.000
_cell.length_b   1.000
_cell.length_c   1.000
_cell.angle_alpha   90.00
_cell.angle_beta   90.00
_cell.angle_gamma   90.00
#
_symmetry.space_group_name_H-M   'P 1'
#
loop_
_entity.id
_entity.type
_entity.pdbx_description
1 polymer ?
#
loop_
_entity_poly.entity_id
_entity_poly.type
_entity_poly.pdbx_seq_one_letter_code
_entity_poly.pdbx_strand_id
1 'polypeptide(L)'
;MLQDSIKENDPMKVGRFVLGFKSVLHMTDLPSLLSGNRHFIIDPHEKYFRVKGNLTSGYTWNLATQKREVSRLEHQFDPYRGLFNCSQKCFDKDSFDGTMFRFPIRQKASPLSDHVYTHKKVM
;
A
#
# COMPACT_ATOMS: atom_id res chain seq x y z
N MET A 1 9.53 -12.85 3.94
CA MET A 1 8.90 -13.61 2.86
C MET A 1 7.45 -13.16 2.62
N LEU A 2 7.12 -12.68 1.41
CA LEU A 2 5.80 -12.79 0.79
C LEU A 2 5.46 -14.25 0.42
N GLN A 3 6.34 -15.17 0.77
CA GLN A 3 6.28 -16.60 0.52
C GLN A 3 6.19 -17.46 1.77
N ASP A 4 5.83 -16.93 2.93
CA ASP A 4 5.42 -17.78 4.06
C ASP A 4 3.91 -17.71 4.21
N SER A 5 3.25 -18.50 3.37
CA SER A 5 1.85 -18.87 3.55
C SER A 5 1.77 -20.38 3.54
N ILE A 6 0.89 -20.93 4.37
CA ILE A 6 0.54 -22.36 4.55
C ILE A 6 -0.12 -22.94 3.25
N LYS A 7 0.41 -22.57 2.09
CA LYS A 7 -0.23 -22.62 0.76
C LYS A 7 0.66 -23.27 -0.30
N GLU A 8 1.81 -23.80 0.09
CA GLU A 8 2.69 -24.53 -0.82
C GLU A 8 1.99 -25.74 -1.46
N ASN A 9 0.96 -26.29 -0.80
CA ASN A 9 0.25 -27.50 -1.23
C ASN A 9 -1.15 -27.30 -1.84
N ASP A 10 -1.61 -26.06 -2.08
CA ASP A 10 -2.96 -25.86 -2.64
C ASP A 10 -3.02 -24.67 -3.61
N PRO A 11 -2.81 -24.90 -4.91
CA PRO A 11 -2.89 -23.86 -5.95
C PRO A 11 -4.28 -23.22 -6.05
N MET A 12 -5.32 -23.79 -5.42
CA MET A 12 -6.66 -23.21 -5.36
C MET A 12 -6.88 -22.24 -4.18
N LYS A 13 -5.98 -22.18 -3.19
CA LYS A 13 -6.07 -21.24 -2.05
C LYS A 13 -5.46 -19.87 -2.36
N VAL A 14 -5.87 -19.29 -3.49
CA VAL A 14 -5.76 -17.85 -3.70
C VAL A 14 -6.51 -17.19 -2.55
N GLY A 15 -5.86 -16.31 -1.78
CA GLY A 15 -6.56 -15.56 -0.74
C GLY A 15 -7.80 -14.93 -1.38
N ARG A 16 -8.95 -14.98 -0.68
CA ARG A 16 -10.33 -14.72 -1.14
C ARG A 16 -10.57 -13.47 -2.03
N PHE A 17 -9.53 -12.66 -2.29
CA PHE A 17 -9.55 -11.38 -3.01
C PHE A 17 -8.41 -11.18 -4.06
N VAL A 18 -7.57 -12.16 -4.39
CA VAL A 18 -6.20 -11.86 -4.92
C VAL A 18 -5.83 -12.53 -6.25
N LEU A 19 -6.69 -12.47 -7.26
CA LEU A 19 -6.25 -12.59 -8.67
C LEU A 19 -6.27 -11.23 -9.37
N GLY A 20 -7.38 -10.49 -9.27
CA GLY A 20 -7.52 -9.17 -9.87
C GLY A 20 -6.55 -8.13 -9.32
N PHE A 21 -6.27 -8.14 -8.01
CA PHE A 21 -5.34 -7.18 -7.41
C PHE A 21 -3.88 -7.40 -7.84
N LYS A 22 -3.48 -8.61 -8.27
CA LYS A 22 -2.11 -8.82 -8.78
C LYS A 22 -1.81 -7.98 -10.02
N SER A 23 -2.83 -7.62 -10.80
CA SER A 23 -2.67 -6.77 -12.00
C SER A 23 -2.04 -5.42 -11.69
N VAL A 24 -2.26 -4.86 -10.48
CA VAL A 24 -1.69 -3.56 -10.09
C VAL A 24 -0.16 -3.63 -9.99
N LEU A 25 0.41 -4.81 -9.72
CA LEU A 25 1.86 -5.01 -9.64
C LEU A 25 2.55 -4.86 -11.01
N HIS A 26 1.79 -4.91 -12.11
CA HIS A 26 2.33 -4.53 -13.42
C HIS A 26 2.68 -3.03 -13.46
N MET A 27 2.04 -2.17 -12.67
CA MET A 27 2.21 -0.71 -12.72
C MET A 27 2.96 -0.13 -11.52
N THR A 28 2.92 -0.79 -10.36
CA THR A 28 3.51 -0.26 -9.11
C THR A 28 4.18 -1.35 -8.29
N ASP A 29 5.25 -0.97 -7.59
CA ASP A 29 5.95 -1.84 -6.63
C ASP A 29 5.49 -1.61 -5.18
N LEU A 30 4.84 -0.48 -4.88
CA LEU A 30 4.41 -0.10 -3.54
C LEU A 30 2.94 0.35 -3.53
N PRO A 31 1.99 -0.54 -3.85
CA PRO A 31 0.58 -0.19 -3.76
C PRO A 31 0.19 0.09 -2.32
N SER A 32 -0.74 1.04 -2.15
CA SER A 32 -1.16 1.49 -0.84
C SER A 32 -2.67 1.71 -0.79
N LEU A 33 -3.22 1.57 0.41
CA LEU A 33 -4.64 1.57 0.69
C LEU A 33 -4.93 2.41 1.94
N LEU A 34 -5.92 3.29 1.86
CA LEU A 34 -6.51 3.97 3.01
C LEU A 34 -7.98 3.58 3.11
N SER A 35 -8.40 3.00 4.23
CA SER A 35 -9.81 2.67 4.48
C SER A 35 -10.12 2.67 5.98
N GLY A 36 -11.17 3.40 6.38
CA GLY A 36 -11.46 3.64 7.79
C GLY A 36 -10.26 4.23 8.50
N ASN A 37 -9.89 3.65 9.64
CA ASN A 37 -8.72 4.08 10.43
C ASN A 37 -7.41 3.40 10.03
N ARG A 38 -7.34 2.71 8.88
CA ARG A 38 -6.15 1.96 8.48
C ARG A 38 -5.56 2.51 7.19
N HIS A 39 -4.28 2.79 7.25
CA HIS A 39 -3.44 3.02 6.08
C HIS A 39 -2.45 1.87 5.95
N PHE A 40 -2.39 1.23 4.79
CA PHE A 40 -1.57 0.05 4.55
C PHE A 40 -0.75 0.23 3.27
N ILE A 41 0.53 -0.12 3.33
CA ILE A 41 1.41 -0.22 2.17
C ILE A 41 1.81 -1.69 2.02
N ILE A 42 1.74 -2.19 0.79
CA ILE A 42 2.26 -3.50 0.40
C ILE A 42 3.66 -3.29 -0.16
N ASP A 43 4.63 -4.07 0.32
CA ASP A 43 6.02 -4.07 -0.13
C ASP A 43 6.44 -5.50 -0.49
N PRO A 44 6.21 -5.93 -1.75
CA PRO A 44 6.54 -7.28 -2.15
C PRO A 44 8.03 -7.61 -2.15
N HIS A 45 8.87 -6.57 -2.16
CA HIS A 45 10.32 -6.71 -2.11
C HIS A 45 10.86 -6.79 -0.68
N GLU A 46 10.03 -6.56 0.33
CA GLU A 46 10.41 -6.56 1.75
C GLU A 46 11.65 -5.73 2.02
N LYS A 47 11.65 -4.51 1.50
CA LYS A 47 12.80 -3.63 1.52
C LYS A 47 12.65 -2.51 2.56
N TYR A 48 11.43 -2.04 2.77
CA TYR A 48 11.18 -0.77 3.45
C TYR A 48 10.70 -0.94 4.89
N PHE A 49 10.03 -2.04 5.21
CA PHE A 49 9.35 -2.20 6.50
C PHE A 49 9.97 -3.30 7.35
N ARG A 50 10.08 -3.02 8.65
CA ARG A 50 10.50 -3.98 9.67
C ARG A 50 9.54 -3.99 10.84
N VAL A 51 9.13 -5.18 11.27
CA VAL A 51 8.33 -5.40 12.48
C VAL A 51 9.05 -6.39 13.36
N LYS A 52 9.34 -6.01 14.60
CA LYS A 52 10.13 -6.82 15.57
C LYS A 52 11.50 -7.26 15.00
N GLY A 53 12.14 -6.39 14.22
CA GLY A 53 13.47 -6.62 13.64
C GLY A 53 13.50 -7.35 12.30
N ASN A 54 12.40 -7.97 11.87
CA ASN A 54 12.33 -8.73 10.62
C ASN A 54 11.71 -7.88 9.50
N LEU A 55 12.21 -8.06 8.27
CA LEU A 55 11.62 -7.44 7.08
C LEU A 55 10.21 -8.00 6.85
N THR A 56 9.28 -7.13 6.44
CA THR A 56 7.88 -7.48 6.22
C THR A 56 7.41 -7.05 4.84
N SER A 57 6.40 -7.75 4.34
CA SER A 57 5.82 -7.53 3.02
C SER A 57 4.90 -6.31 2.92
N GLY A 58 5.03 -5.38 3.86
CA GLY A 58 4.15 -4.25 4.04
C GLY A 58 4.08 -3.78 5.48
N TYR A 59 3.34 -2.69 5.69
CA TYR A 59 3.13 -2.08 7.00
C TYR A 59 1.77 -1.37 7.06
N THR A 60 1.11 -1.47 8.21
CA THR A 60 -0.18 -0.82 8.47
C THR A 60 -0.04 0.19 9.59
N TRP A 61 -0.39 1.45 9.32
CA TRP A 61 -0.64 2.46 10.34
C TRP A 61 -2.11 2.47 10.72
N ASN A 62 -2.38 2.54 12.03
CA ASN A 62 -3.69 2.87 12.56
C ASN A 62 -3.74 4.37 12.87
N LEU A 63 -4.59 5.11 12.16
CA LEU A 63 -4.69 6.57 12.29
C LEU A 63 -5.11 7.00 13.71
N ALA A 64 -5.93 6.19 14.40
CA ALA A 64 -6.42 6.50 15.74
C ALA A 64 -5.39 6.24 16.84
N THR A 65 -4.63 5.15 16.74
CA THR A 65 -3.70 4.74 17.81
C THR A 65 -2.27 5.22 17.58
N GLN A 66 -1.87 5.51 16.33
CA GLN A 66 -0.51 5.90 15.97
C GLN A 66 -0.39 7.37 15.52
N LYS A 67 -1.27 8.27 16.02
CA LYS A 67 -1.30 9.70 15.63
C LYS A 67 0.07 10.37 15.61
N ARG A 68 0.88 10.17 16.67
CA ARG A 68 2.21 10.79 16.77
C ARG A 68 3.15 10.37 15.64
N GLU A 69 3.09 9.11 15.22
CA GLU A 69 3.90 8.59 14.12
C GLU A 69 3.39 9.12 12.78
N VAL A 70 2.06 9.09 12.58
CA VAL A 70 1.39 9.63 11.39
C VAL A 70 1.72 11.11 11.19
N SER A 71 1.66 11.92 12.26
CA SER A 71 2.02 13.35 12.22
C SER A 71 3.50 13.59 11.94
N ARG A 72 4.40 12.70 12.41
CA ARG A 72 5.85 12.80 12.13
C ARG A 72 6.19 12.48 10.69
N LEU A 73 5.44 11.58 10.07
CA LEU A 73 5.62 11.13 8.69
C LEU A 73 4.72 11.92 7.73
N GLU A 74 4.59 13.23 7.92
CA GLU A 74 3.67 14.08 7.17
C GLU A 74 3.71 13.84 5.64
N HIS A 75 4.90 13.87 5.05
CA HIS A 75 5.07 13.66 3.61
C HIS A 75 4.65 12.27 3.10
N GLN A 76 4.62 11.26 3.97
CA GLN A 76 4.13 9.93 3.62
C GLN A 76 2.60 9.93 3.43
N PHE A 77 1.89 10.81 4.15
CA PHE A 77 0.43 10.91 4.17
C PHE A 77 -0.12 12.07 3.33
N ASP A 78 0.70 13.06 2.97
CA ASP A 78 0.35 14.17 2.07
C ASP A 78 -0.36 13.72 0.77
N PRO A 79 0.04 12.63 0.09
CA PRO A 79 -0.60 12.23 -1.17
C PRO A 79 -2.07 11.81 -1.06
N TYR A 80 -2.59 11.62 0.15
CA TYR A 80 -4.00 11.31 0.41
C TYR A 80 -4.79 12.56 0.81
N ARG A 81 -4.09 13.65 1.15
CA ARG A 81 -4.71 14.90 1.58
C ARG A 81 -5.29 15.64 0.37
N GLY A 82 -6.49 16.19 0.54
CA GLY A 82 -7.22 16.95 -0.49
C GLY A 82 -7.93 16.10 -1.54
N LEU A 83 -7.80 14.77 -1.50
CA LEU A 83 -8.44 13.85 -2.45
C LEU A 83 -9.72 13.24 -1.87
N PHE A 84 -10.78 13.09 -2.67
CA PHE A 84 -12.00 12.37 -2.27
C PHE A 84 -12.57 12.79 -0.88
N ASN A 85 -12.57 14.10 -0.59
CA ASN A 85 -12.97 14.70 0.70
C ASN A 85 -12.05 14.38 1.91
N CYS A 86 -10.87 13.83 1.66
CA CYS A 86 -9.82 13.58 2.64
C CYS A 86 -8.88 14.79 2.78
N SER A 87 -9.34 15.99 3.18
CA SER A 87 -8.46 17.18 3.29
C SER A 87 -7.73 17.29 4.64
N GLN A 88 -8.49 17.45 5.73
CA GLN A 88 -7.99 17.49 7.12
C GLN A 88 -8.75 16.48 7.99
N LYS A 89 -10.06 16.39 7.78
CA LYS A 89 -11.00 15.60 8.59
C LYS A 89 -10.64 14.13 8.71
N CYS A 90 -9.96 13.50 7.75
CA CYS A 90 -9.70 12.06 7.82
C CYS A 90 -8.53 11.72 8.75
N PHE A 91 -7.52 12.59 8.81
CA PHE A 91 -6.42 12.45 9.75
C PHE A 91 -6.78 13.07 11.11
N ASP A 92 -7.62 14.11 11.15
CA ASP A 92 -8.10 14.72 12.40
C ASP A 92 -9.18 13.88 13.12
N LYS A 93 -10.07 13.21 12.36
CA LYS A 93 -11.08 12.28 12.88
C LYS A 93 -10.59 10.83 12.96
N ASP A 94 -9.30 10.61 12.69
CA ASP A 94 -8.66 9.29 12.73
C ASP A 94 -9.28 8.21 11.83
N SER A 95 -10.08 8.60 10.84
CA SER A 95 -10.80 7.68 9.96
C SER A 95 -11.21 8.32 8.64
N PHE A 96 -11.04 7.56 7.56
CA PHE A 96 -11.56 7.86 6.24
C PHE A 96 -12.82 7.04 5.95
N ASP A 97 -13.94 7.74 5.72
CA ASP A 97 -15.22 7.12 5.35
C ASP A 97 -15.22 6.77 3.85
N GLY A 98 -14.47 5.72 3.52
CA GLY A 98 -14.28 5.28 2.15
C GLY A 98 -13.13 4.31 2.00
N THR A 99 -12.77 4.05 0.75
CA THR A 99 -11.60 3.24 0.38
C THR A 99 -10.86 3.95 -0.73
N MET A 100 -9.59 4.28 -0.50
CA MET A 100 -8.71 4.92 -1.47
C MET A 100 -7.51 4.03 -1.75
N PHE A 101 -7.31 3.71 -3.01
CA PHE A 101 -6.11 3.05 -3.49
C PHE A 101 -5.17 4.09 -4.11
N ARG A 102 -3.88 3.96 -3.82
CA ARG A 102 -2.84 4.75 -4.45
C ARG A 102 -1.75 3.82 -4.99
N PHE A 103 -1.45 4.00 -6.27
CA PHE A 103 -0.49 3.20 -7.03
C PHE A 103 0.61 4.11 -7.58
N PRO A 104 1.70 4.34 -6.84
CA PRO A 104 2.83 5.11 -7.35
C PRO A 104 3.39 4.44 -8.61
N ILE A 105 3.37 5.15 -9.72
CA ILE A 105 3.76 4.60 -11.02
C ILE A 105 5.26 4.26 -11.01
N ARG A 106 5.61 3.04 -11.43
CA ARG A 106 6.99 2.57 -11.55
C ARG A 106 7.81 3.49 -12.45
N GLN A 107 8.90 4.03 -11.91
CA GLN A 107 9.84 4.91 -12.62
C GLN A 107 11.10 4.19 -13.11
N LYS A 108 11.42 3.02 -12.55
CA LYS A 108 12.58 2.18 -12.90
C LYS A 108 12.17 0.71 -12.82
N ALA A 109 12.74 -0.13 -13.67
CA ALA A 109 12.50 -1.58 -13.64
C ALA A 109 12.73 -2.17 -12.23
N SER A 110 11.90 -3.14 -11.85
CA SER A 110 12.01 -3.88 -10.60
C SER A 110 11.90 -5.39 -10.88
N PRO A 111 12.24 -6.25 -9.90
CA PRO A 111 11.98 -7.69 -10.02
C PRO A 111 10.52 -8.08 -10.25
N LEU A 112 9.55 -7.18 -9.97
CA LEU A 112 8.13 -7.44 -10.25
C LEU A 112 7.78 -7.19 -11.72
N SER A 113 8.41 -6.20 -12.36
CA SER A 113 8.22 -5.89 -13.77
C SER A 113 9.29 -4.90 -14.25
N ASP A 114 9.76 -5.10 -15.48
CA ASP A 114 10.63 -4.19 -16.21
C ASP A 114 9.86 -3.00 -16.84
N HIS A 115 8.52 -3.04 -16.77
CA HIS A 115 7.67 -2.08 -17.45
C HIS A 115 7.57 -0.76 -16.69
N VAL A 116 8.10 0.30 -17.30
CA VAL A 116 8.02 1.68 -16.80
C VAL A 116 6.91 2.41 -17.55
N TYR A 117 5.98 2.99 -16.80
CA TYR A 117 4.87 3.76 -17.38
C TYR A 117 5.25 5.24 -17.44
N THR A 118 5.06 5.85 -18.60
CA THR A 118 5.23 7.29 -18.80
C THR A 118 3.86 7.97 -18.77
N HIS A 119 3.83 9.29 -18.55
CA HIS A 119 2.58 10.06 -18.54
C HIS A 119 1.73 9.84 -19.81
N LYS A 120 2.37 9.73 -20.99
CA LYS A 120 1.71 9.45 -22.28
C LYS A 120 1.05 8.07 -22.39
N LYS A 121 1.33 7.17 -21.44
CA LYS A 121 0.82 5.80 -21.42
C LYS A 121 -0.33 5.62 -20.45
N VAL A 122 -0.54 6.59 -19.57
CA VAL A 122 -1.55 6.56 -18.50
C VAL A 122 -2.71 7.50 -18.79
N MET A 123 -2.47 8.58 -19.54
CA MET A 123 -3.48 9.46 -20.13
C MET A 123 -3.49 9.27 -21.65
#